data_AF-A0A1I7YDG6-F1
#
_entry.id   AF-A0A1I7YDG6-F1
#
_cell.length_a   1.000
_cell.length_b   1.000
_cell.length_c   1.000
_cell.angle_alpha   90.00
_cell.angle_beta   90.00
_cell.angle_gamma   90.00
#
_symmetry.space_group_name_H-M   'P 1'
#
loop_
_entity.id
_entity.type
_entity.pdbx_description
1 polymer ?
#
loop_
_entity_poly.entity_id
_entity_poly.type
_entity_poly.pdbx_seq_one_letter_code
_entity_poly.pdbx_strand_id
1 'polypeptide(L)'
;MNSCMPVLLFREISKIVVSYGTRLIEFGDVPKADFYKLRLKNVGIIFSIMKMALNGSYIPSGIFDLYGDTCLKESLAVFLKLFMKYRDADFKAYAKISHNFYSLIDALVHDNMPYVSNLDEEVFLALLEAVHQGMVSYDTIVVSSCCTSLDMILDYLFRRVSRQKTIRNFIGFEAEGDNCVKALERRPQLLADQYISQAFVTLMNNVEHNVSLTNKDMFTQNLNAFRRALSSLLKSPIKDEIVTVGDMMA
;
A
#
# COMPACT_ATOMS: atom_id res chain seq x y z
N MET A 1 34.77 -2.87 0.72
CA MET A 1 34.67 -2.00 -0.47
C MET A 1 33.44 -2.28 -1.35
N ASN A 2 32.45 -3.09 -0.92
CA ASN A 2 31.36 -3.54 -1.82
C ASN A 2 30.03 -2.75 -1.72
N SER A 3 29.87 -1.79 -0.79
CA SER A 3 28.58 -1.07 -0.63
C SER A 3 28.38 0.11 -1.60
N CYS A 4 29.42 0.54 -2.32
CA CYS A 4 29.33 1.70 -3.23
C CYS A 4 28.65 1.34 -4.57
N MET A 5 28.91 0.14 -5.10
CA MET A 5 28.40 -0.26 -6.42
C MET A 5 26.86 -0.35 -6.48
N PRO A 6 26.15 -0.94 -5.50
CA PRO A 6 24.69 -0.97 -5.51
C PRO A 6 24.05 0.43 -5.42
N VAL A 7 24.64 1.32 -4.62
CA VAL A 7 24.15 2.70 -4.47
C VAL A 7 24.31 3.48 -5.78
N LEU A 8 25.48 3.39 -6.42
CA LEU A 8 25.71 4.03 -7.72
C LEU A 8 24.80 3.46 -8.82
N LEU A 9 24.63 2.14 -8.85
CA LEU A 9 23.72 1.49 -9.79
C LEU A 9 22.28 1.97 -9.59
N PHE A 10 21.81 2.02 -8.33
CA PHE A 10 20.47 2.50 -8.05
C PHE A 10 20.30 3.98 -8.39
N ARG A 11 21.33 4.81 -8.22
CA ARG A 11 21.28 6.21 -8.64
C ARG A 11 21.05 6.35 -10.15
N GLU A 12 21.68 5.51 -10.97
CA GLU A 12 21.43 5.49 -12.42
C GLU A 12 20.03 4.94 -12.75
N ILE A 13 19.59 3.89 -12.06
CA ILE A 13 18.22 3.35 -12.20
C ILE A 13 17.19 4.43 -11.85
N SER A 14 17.41 5.17 -10.78
CA SER A 14 16.54 6.25 -10.31
C SER A 14 16.39 7.33 -11.38
N LYS A 15 17.48 7.78 -12.01
CA LYS A 15 17.42 8.76 -13.12
C LYS A 15 16.54 8.25 -14.26
N ILE A 16 16.65 6.96 -14.62
CA ILE A 16 15.83 6.34 -15.67
C ILE A 16 14.36 6.33 -15.25
N VAL A 17 14.05 5.83 -14.04
CA VAL A 17 12.69 5.74 -13.52
C VAL A 17 12.04 7.12 -13.42
N VAL A 18 12.75 8.10 -12.89
CA VAL A 18 12.23 9.46 -12.69
C VAL A 18 12.01 10.15 -14.03
N SER A 19 12.99 10.12 -14.93
CA SER A 19 12.88 10.76 -16.25
C SER A 19 11.78 10.11 -17.11
N TYR A 20 11.78 8.77 -17.17
CA TYR A 20 10.82 8.03 -17.98
C TYR A 20 9.40 8.09 -17.40
N GLY A 21 9.26 7.92 -16.08
CA GLY A 21 7.97 7.96 -15.41
C GLY A 21 7.32 9.35 -15.42
N THR A 22 8.11 10.42 -15.25
CA THR A 22 7.59 11.79 -15.35
C THR A 22 7.07 12.09 -16.76
N ARG A 23 7.82 11.71 -17.81
CA ARG A 23 7.34 11.82 -19.20
C ARG A 23 6.07 11.01 -19.44
N LEU A 24 5.96 9.81 -18.84
CA LEU A 24 4.76 8.98 -18.94
C LEU A 24 3.52 9.62 -18.30
N ILE A 25 3.71 10.41 -17.23
CA ILE A 25 2.65 11.18 -16.58
C ILE A 25 2.27 12.40 -17.41
N GLU A 26 3.22 13.05 -18.07
CA GLU A 26 2.97 14.25 -18.89
C GLU A 26 2.28 13.94 -20.22
N PHE A 27 2.43 12.72 -20.75
CA PHE A 27 1.71 12.37 -21.96
C PHE A 27 0.18 12.38 -21.75
N GLY A 28 -0.51 13.01 -22.70
CA GLY A 28 -1.97 13.13 -22.72
C GLY A 28 -2.71 11.81 -22.99
N ASP A 29 -4.02 11.94 -23.19
CA ASP A 29 -4.92 10.79 -23.34
C ASP A 29 -4.61 9.95 -24.56
N VAL A 30 -4.82 8.64 -24.42
CA VAL A 30 -4.60 7.64 -25.46
C VAL A 30 -5.93 6.97 -25.78
N PRO A 31 -6.22 6.67 -27.06
CA PRO A 31 -7.36 5.84 -27.40
C PRO A 31 -7.39 4.53 -26.59
N LYS A 32 -8.58 4.10 -26.16
CA LYS A 32 -8.77 2.88 -25.35
C LYS A 32 -8.10 1.64 -25.97
N ALA A 33 -8.08 1.54 -27.30
CA ALA A 33 -7.46 0.45 -28.04
C ALA A 33 -5.95 0.31 -27.78
N ASP A 34 -5.24 1.44 -27.66
CA ASP A 34 -3.78 1.48 -27.49
C ASP A 34 -3.35 1.73 -26.04
N PHE A 35 -4.30 1.99 -25.14
CA PHE A 35 -4.04 2.35 -23.74
C PHE A 35 -3.16 1.33 -23.03
N TYR A 36 -3.44 0.04 -23.17
CA TYR A 36 -2.61 -1.01 -22.56
C TYR A 36 -1.16 -0.95 -23.10
N LYS A 37 -1.02 -0.88 -24.42
CA LYS A 37 0.28 -0.96 -25.11
C LYS A 37 1.15 0.27 -24.86
N LEU A 38 0.56 1.46 -24.85
CA LEU A 38 1.26 2.73 -24.74
C LEU A 38 1.34 3.28 -23.30
N ARG A 39 0.48 2.81 -22.39
CA ARG A 39 0.47 3.24 -20.98
C ARG A 39 0.76 2.08 -20.03
N LEU A 40 -0.19 1.16 -19.83
CA LEU A 40 -0.11 0.17 -18.74
C LEU A 40 1.12 -0.73 -18.84
N LYS A 41 1.51 -1.17 -20.04
CA LYS A 41 2.73 -1.96 -20.24
C LYS A 41 3.98 -1.23 -19.74
N ASN A 42 4.07 0.08 -20.00
CA ASN A 42 5.19 0.92 -19.60
C ASN A 42 5.19 1.17 -18.09
N VAL A 43 4.02 1.38 -17.49
CA VAL A 43 3.85 1.44 -16.03
C VAL A 43 4.32 0.13 -15.39
N GLY A 44 3.91 -1.01 -15.94
CA GLY A 44 4.31 -2.33 -15.46
C GLY A 44 5.82 -2.59 -15.51
N ILE A 45 6.53 -1.98 -16.47
CA ILE A 45 8.00 -2.02 -16.54
C ILE A 45 8.61 -1.23 -15.39
N ILE A 46 8.13 0.00 -15.13
CA ILE A 46 8.60 0.83 -14.01
C ILE A 46 8.38 0.09 -12.69
N PHE A 47 7.19 -0.49 -12.48
CA PHE A 47 6.89 -1.28 -11.28
C PHE A 47 7.81 -2.50 -11.15
N SER A 48 8.12 -3.17 -12.27
CA SER A 48 9.07 -4.30 -12.28
C SER A 48 10.48 -3.87 -11.84
N ILE A 49 10.98 -2.76 -12.39
CA ILE A 49 12.32 -2.25 -12.07
C ILE A 49 12.40 -1.88 -10.59
N MET A 50 11.41 -1.13 -10.10
CA MET A 50 11.34 -0.72 -8.70
C MET A 50 11.21 -1.92 -7.76
N LYS A 51 10.37 -2.91 -8.10
CA LYS A 51 10.23 -4.15 -7.32
C LYS A 51 11.57 -4.86 -7.20
N MET A 52 12.31 -5.03 -8.31
CA MET A 52 13.61 -5.70 -8.29
C MET A 52 14.66 -4.92 -7.49
N ALA A 53 14.60 -3.60 -7.55
CA ALA A 53 15.51 -2.73 -6.80
C ALA A 53 15.30 -2.85 -5.28
N LEU A 54 14.05 -2.87 -4.82
CA LEU A 54 13.71 -2.92 -3.39
C LEU A 54 13.82 -4.33 -2.79
N ASN A 55 13.28 -5.36 -3.45
CA ASN A 55 13.28 -6.73 -2.92
C ASN A 55 14.68 -7.37 -2.84
N GLY A 56 15.64 -6.83 -3.59
CA GLY A 56 16.99 -7.38 -3.62
C GLY A 56 17.83 -7.09 -2.38
N SER A 57 17.33 -6.27 -1.44
CA SER A 57 18.07 -5.77 -0.27
C SER A 57 19.45 -5.17 -0.63
N TYR A 58 19.64 -4.75 -1.88
CA TYR A 58 20.89 -4.19 -2.40
C TYR A 58 21.06 -2.73 -2.02
N ILE A 59 19.98 -2.07 -1.58
CA ILE A 59 19.87 -0.64 -1.34
C ILE A 59 19.72 -0.44 0.16
N PRO A 60 20.77 -0.04 0.89
CA PRO A 60 20.62 0.31 2.29
C PRO A 60 19.90 1.66 2.35
N SER A 61 18.58 1.67 2.55
CA SER A 61 17.74 2.87 2.51
C SER A 61 18.28 3.99 3.41
N GLY A 62 18.78 3.64 4.61
CA GLY A 62 19.35 4.61 5.54
C GLY A 62 20.67 5.28 5.10
N ILE A 63 21.36 4.73 4.09
CA ILE A 63 22.54 5.40 3.52
C ILE A 63 22.12 6.65 2.74
N PHE A 64 21.01 6.59 1.99
CA PHE A 64 20.56 7.74 1.18
C PHE A 64 20.22 8.93 2.07
N ASP A 65 19.50 8.69 3.16
CA ASP A 65 19.18 9.73 4.15
C ASP A 65 20.44 10.29 4.83
N LEU A 66 21.42 9.44 5.16
CA LEU A 66 22.68 9.88 5.78
C LEU A 66 23.49 10.82 4.89
N TYR A 67 23.49 10.59 3.58
CA TYR A 67 24.20 11.42 2.60
C TYR A 67 23.32 12.52 1.97
N GLY A 68 22.06 12.63 2.37
CA GLY A 68 21.11 13.59 1.81
C GLY A 68 20.74 13.32 0.34
N ASP A 69 20.89 12.08 -0.13
CA ASP A 69 20.54 11.68 -1.49
C ASP A 69 19.04 11.35 -1.58
N THR A 70 18.33 12.05 -2.47
CA THR A 70 16.88 11.94 -2.64
C THR A 70 16.45 10.89 -3.67
N CYS A 71 17.38 10.19 -4.33
CA CYS A 71 17.07 9.36 -5.50
C CYS A 71 16.05 8.26 -5.19
N LEU A 72 16.10 7.66 -3.99
CA LEU A 72 15.11 6.68 -3.56
C LEU A 72 13.72 7.30 -3.41
N LYS A 73 13.63 8.43 -2.70
CA LYS A 73 12.38 9.15 -2.45
C LYS A 73 11.75 9.65 -3.75
N GLU A 74 12.56 10.17 -4.67
CA GLU A 74 12.10 10.62 -6.00
C GLU A 74 11.53 9.45 -6.81
N SER A 75 12.20 8.30 -6.79
CA SER A 75 11.74 7.10 -7.50
C SER A 75 10.43 6.56 -6.92
N LEU A 76 10.31 6.54 -5.59
CA LEU A 76 9.07 6.18 -4.88
C LEU A 76 7.94 7.18 -5.15
N ALA A 77 8.24 8.47 -5.23
CA ALA A 77 7.26 9.51 -5.58
C ALA A 77 6.72 9.33 -7.00
N VAL A 78 7.57 8.99 -7.98
CA VAL A 78 7.12 8.68 -9.35
C VAL A 78 6.27 7.42 -9.38
N PHE A 79 6.64 6.37 -8.62
CA PHE A 79 5.79 5.19 -8.45
C PHE A 79 4.39 5.56 -7.96
N LEU A 80 4.28 6.33 -6.86
CA LEU A 80 3.00 6.72 -6.29
C LEU A 80 2.19 7.63 -7.23
N LYS A 81 2.84 8.55 -7.96
CA LYS A 81 2.17 9.38 -8.96
C LYS A 81 1.59 8.54 -10.11
N LEU A 82 2.33 7.53 -10.59
CA LEU A 82 1.83 6.61 -11.60
C LEU A 82 0.67 5.76 -11.06
N PHE A 83 0.77 5.28 -9.82
CA PHE A 83 -0.33 4.59 -9.15
C PHE A 83 -1.57 5.47 -9.08
N MET A 84 -1.47 6.70 -8.57
CA MET A 84 -2.60 7.62 -8.47
C MET A 84 -3.20 7.98 -9.84
N LYS A 85 -2.39 8.13 -10.89
CA LYS A 85 -2.89 8.41 -12.24
C LYS A 85 -3.66 7.24 -12.85
N TYR A 86 -3.29 6.01 -12.53
CA TYR A 86 -3.80 4.81 -13.19
C TYR A 86 -4.56 3.86 -12.24
N ARG A 87 -4.87 4.25 -11.00
CA ARG A 87 -5.54 3.39 -9.99
C ARG A 87 -6.90 2.83 -10.43
N ASP A 88 -7.62 3.58 -11.28
CA ASP A 88 -8.91 3.15 -11.82
C ASP A 88 -8.77 2.28 -13.07
N ALA A 89 -7.55 2.09 -13.57
CA ALA A 89 -7.29 1.11 -14.61
C ALA A 89 -7.41 -0.30 -14.02
N ASP A 90 -7.97 -1.23 -14.78
CA ASP A 90 -8.10 -2.63 -14.37
C ASP A 90 -6.73 -3.33 -14.37
N PHE A 91 -5.89 -3.03 -13.38
CA PHE A 91 -4.60 -3.69 -13.17
C PHE A 91 -4.76 -5.18 -12.96
N LYS A 92 -5.91 -5.61 -12.42
CA LYS A 92 -6.23 -7.01 -12.10
C LYS A 92 -6.38 -7.84 -13.37
N ALA A 93 -6.86 -7.24 -14.46
CA ALA A 93 -6.89 -7.89 -15.78
C ALA A 93 -5.49 -8.28 -16.31
N TYR A 94 -4.42 -7.69 -15.78
CA TYR A 94 -3.05 -7.90 -16.24
C TYR A 94 -2.18 -8.49 -15.12
N ALA A 95 -2.26 -9.81 -14.91
CA ALA A 95 -1.60 -10.53 -13.82
C ALA A 95 -0.14 -10.11 -13.57
N LYS A 96 0.68 -9.98 -14.62
CA LYS A 96 2.09 -9.56 -14.48
C LYS A 96 2.26 -8.15 -13.91
N ILE A 97 1.40 -7.21 -14.30
CA ILE A 97 1.42 -5.83 -13.79
C ILE A 97 0.91 -5.84 -12.35
N SER A 98 -0.18 -6.55 -12.08
CA SER A 98 -0.75 -6.74 -10.75
C SER A 98 0.29 -7.29 -9.77
N HIS A 99 0.99 -8.38 -10.12
CA HIS A 99 2.07 -8.96 -9.31
C HIS A 99 3.18 -7.96 -9.04
N ASN A 100 3.62 -7.22 -10.07
CA ASN A 100 4.67 -6.23 -9.90
C ASN A 100 4.25 -5.08 -8.98
N PHE A 101 3.00 -4.64 -9.10
CA PHE A 101 2.43 -3.58 -8.28
C PHE A 101 2.31 -3.99 -6.81
N TYR A 102 1.63 -5.11 -6.53
CA TYR A 102 1.40 -5.55 -5.16
C TYR A 102 2.68 -5.99 -4.45
N SER A 103 3.61 -6.64 -5.16
CA SER A 103 4.93 -6.96 -4.60
C SER A 103 5.77 -5.70 -4.34
N LEU A 104 5.58 -4.63 -5.11
CA LEU A 104 6.25 -3.35 -4.87
C LEU A 104 5.67 -2.62 -3.67
N ILE A 105 4.35 -2.66 -3.45
CA ILE A 105 3.73 -2.13 -2.22
C ILE A 105 4.28 -2.87 -1.00
N ASP A 106 4.37 -4.20 -1.07
CA ASP A 106 4.92 -5.03 0.00
C ASP A 106 6.36 -4.63 0.34
N ALA A 107 7.22 -4.48 -0.66
CA ALA A 107 8.59 -4.00 -0.50
C ALA A 107 8.67 -2.57 0.09
N LEU A 108 7.79 -1.68 -0.37
CA LEU A 108 7.71 -0.29 0.08
C LEU A 108 7.38 -0.21 1.56
N VAL A 109 6.34 -0.94 1.99
CA VAL A 109 5.91 -0.98 3.39
C VAL A 109 6.97 -1.66 4.27
N HIS A 110 7.66 -2.68 3.76
CA HIS A 110 8.64 -3.43 4.54
C HIS A 110 9.82 -2.57 5.01
N ASP A 111 10.50 -1.88 4.09
CA ASP A 111 11.75 -1.17 4.38
C ASP A 111 11.59 0.35 4.48
N ASN A 112 10.46 0.89 4.05
CA ASN A 112 10.24 2.33 3.94
C ASN A 112 8.88 2.75 4.55
N MET A 113 8.44 2.07 5.61
CA MET A 113 7.23 2.45 6.33
C MET A 113 7.24 3.91 6.85
N PRO A 114 8.37 4.50 7.30
CA PRO A 114 8.42 5.93 7.63
C PRO A 114 8.04 6.83 6.45
N TYR A 115 8.47 6.52 5.23
CA TYR A 115 8.04 7.22 4.02
C TYR A 115 6.52 7.11 3.83
N VAL A 116 5.97 5.89 3.93
CA VAL A 116 4.53 5.60 3.81
C VAL A 116 3.72 6.37 4.86
N SER A 117 4.22 6.46 6.09
CA SER A 117 3.57 7.14 7.22
C SER A 117 3.48 8.66 7.07
N ASN A 118 4.35 9.24 6.24
CA ASN A 118 4.42 10.67 5.95
C ASN A 118 3.65 11.08 4.69
N LEU A 119 3.12 10.11 3.92
CA LEU A 119 2.35 10.39 2.71
C LEU A 119 1.14 11.28 2.99
N ASP A 120 0.73 12.01 1.96
CA ASP A 120 -0.52 12.75 1.98
C ASP A 120 -1.71 11.80 2.21
N GLU A 121 -2.72 12.30 2.93
CA GLU A 121 -3.90 11.53 3.34
C GLU A 121 -4.56 10.78 2.18
N GLU A 122 -4.74 11.46 1.04
CA GLU A 122 -5.37 10.87 -0.14
C GLU A 122 -4.56 9.69 -0.73
N VAL A 123 -3.23 9.83 -0.78
CA VAL A 123 -2.34 8.80 -1.34
C VAL A 123 -2.26 7.59 -0.40
N PHE A 124 -2.20 7.84 0.92
CA PHE A 124 -2.19 6.78 1.91
C PHE A 124 -3.49 5.96 1.87
N LEU A 125 -4.65 6.62 1.81
CA LEU A 125 -5.94 5.94 1.73
C LEU A 125 -6.08 5.16 0.42
N ALA A 126 -5.60 5.72 -0.70
CA ALA A 126 -5.58 5.02 -1.96
C ALA A 126 -4.74 3.73 -1.92
N LEU A 127 -3.58 3.76 -1.25
CA LEU A 127 -2.75 2.56 -1.02
C LEU A 127 -3.48 1.52 -0.18
N LEU A 128 -4.11 1.94 0.94
CA LEU A 128 -4.83 1.04 1.82
C LEU A 128 -6.01 0.37 1.10
N GLU A 129 -6.74 1.13 0.29
CA GLU A 129 -7.81 0.61 -0.56
C GLU A 129 -7.28 -0.38 -1.59
N ALA A 130 -6.16 -0.08 -2.26
CA ALA A 130 -5.55 -0.99 -3.22
C ALA A 130 -5.14 -2.32 -2.58
N VAL A 131 -4.51 -2.27 -1.39
CA VAL A 131 -4.15 -3.46 -0.59
C VAL A 131 -5.39 -4.27 -0.24
N HIS A 132 -6.45 -3.62 0.26
CA HIS A 132 -7.72 -4.28 0.54
C HIS A 132 -8.29 -4.98 -0.71
N GLN A 133 -8.34 -4.26 -1.84
CA GLN A 133 -8.79 -4.82 -3.11
C GLN A 133 -7.96 -6.02 -3.60
N GLY A 134 -6.68 -6.10 -3.23
CA GLY A 134 -5.80 -7.22 -3.55
C GLY A 134 -6.02 -8.43 -2.63
N MET A 135 -6.43 -8.24 -1.37
CA MET A 135 -6.77 -9.33 -0.45
C MET A 135 -8.00 -10.13 -0.90
N VAL A 136 -8.87 -9.52 -1.70
CA VAL A 136 -10.08 -10.12 -2.31
C VAL A 136 -9.76 -10.87 -3.62
N SER A 137 -8.51 -10.81 -4.09
CA SER A 137 -8.12 -11.43 -5.35
C SER A 137 -8.18 -12.96 -5.29
N TYR A 138 -8.41 -13.59 -6.45
CA TYR A 138 -8.24 -15.05 -6.63
C TYR A 138 -6.77 -15.47 -6.73
N ASP A 139 -5.87 -14.51 -6.95
CA ASP A 139 -4.44 -14.76 -7.12
C ASP A 139 -3.72 -14.84 -5.77
N THR A 140 -3.22 -16.03 -5.44
CA THR A 140 -2.58 -16.30 -4.14
C THR A 140 -1.31 -15.49 -3.91
N ILE A 141 -0.59 -15.12 -4.96
CA ILE A 141 0.62 -14.28 -4.86
C ILE A 141 0.21 -12.87 -4.44
N VAL A 142 -0.81 -12.32 -5.08
CA VAL A 142 -1.37 -10.99 -4.75
C VAL A 142 -1.90 -10.98 -3.32
N VAL A 143 -2.70 -11.98 -2.94
CA VAL A 143 -3.27 -12.08 -1.60
C VAL A 143 -2.17 -12.15 -0.54
N SER A 144 -1.10 -12.93 -0.78
CA SER A 144 0.01 -13.04 0.17
C SER A 144 0.71 -11.70 0.38
N SER A 145 1.09 -10.99 -0.69
CA SER A 145 1.72 -9.67 -0.58
C SER A 145 0.82 -8.66 0.12
N CYS A 146 -0.49 -8.65 -0.19
CA CYS A 146 -1.42 -7.74 0.47
C CYS A 146 -1.62 -8.05 1.96
N CYS A 147 -1.64 -9.32 2.34
CA CYS A 147 -1.73 -9.71 3.75
C CYS A 147 -0.51 -9.23 4.54
N THR A 148 0.70 -9.44 4.00
CA THR A 148 1.94 -8.98 4.63
C THR A 148 1.96 -7.46 4.72
N SER A 149 1.66 -6.76 3.62
CA SER A 149 1.61 -5.30 3.59
C SER A 149 0.63 -4.74 4.63
N LEU A 150 -0.57 -5.32 4.73
CA LEU A 150 -1.57 -4.88 5.71
C LEU A 150 -1.10 -5.13 7.14
N ASP A 151 -0.56 -6.32 7.43
CA ASP A 151 -0.03 -6.65 8.76
C ASP A 151 1.03 -5.65 9.21
N MET A 152 1.97 -5.30 8.33
CA MET A 152 3.02 -4.32 8.62
C MET A 152 2.48 -2.89 8.81
N ILE A 153 1.51 -2.46 7.99
CA ILE A 153 0.84 -1.17 8.17
C ILE A 153 0.11 -1.13 9.52
N LEU A 154 -0.62 -2.20 9.86
CA LEU A 154 -1.37 -2.29 11.11
C LEU A 154 -0.46 -2.35 12.33
N ASP A 155 0.62 -3.13 12.30
CA ASP A 155 1.62 -3.18 13.38
C ASP A 155 2.25 -1.79 13.58
N TYR A 156 2.59 -1.09 12.49
CA TYR A 156 3.11 0.27 12.57
C TYR A 156 2.10 1.24 13.21
N LEU A 157 0.86 1.25 12.73
CA LEU A 157 -0.21 2.09 13.28
C LEU A 157 -0.49 1.77 14.74
N PHE A 158 -0.54 0.49 15.10
CA PHE A 158 -0.76 0.03 16.47
C PHE A 158 0.34 0.53 17.41
N ARG A 159 1.61 0.40 17.02
CA ARG A 159 2.75 0.92 17.81
C ARG A 159 2.68 2.43 18.03
N ARG A 160 2.23 3.17 17.01
CA ARG A 160 2.08 4.63 17.07
C ARG A 160 0.91 5.07 17.96
N VAL A 161 -0.25 4.43 17.83
CA VAL A 161 -1.44 4.74 18.63
C VAL A 161 -1.27 4.29 20.09
N SER A 162 -0.68 3.12 20.34
CA SER A 162 -0.47 2.57 21.68
C SER A 162 0.66 3.24 22.49
N ARG A 163 1.23 4.35 22.00
CA ARG A 163 2.30 5.13 22.69
C ARG A 163 3.46 4.26 23.22
N GLN A 164 4.13 3.51 22.35
CA GLN A 164 5.57 3.31 22.54
C GLN A 164 6.31 4.34 21.70
N LYS A 165 6.56 5.52 22.27
CA LYS A 165 7.57 6.46 21.74
C LYS A 165 8.94 5.80 21.86
N THR A 166 9.24 4.86 20.98
CA THR A 166 10.63 4.47 20.76
C THR A 166 11.22 5.59 19.92
N ILE A 167 11.71 6.64 20.57
CA ILE A 167 12.46 7.70 19.89
C ILE A 167 13.75 7.03 19.37
N ARG A 168 13.70 6.50 18.16
CA ARG A 168 14.89 6.15 17.39
C ARG A 168 15.21 7.33 16.48
N ASN A 169 15.52 8.47 17.09
CA ASN A 169 16.19 9.56 16.37
C ASN A 169 17.65 9.14 16.15
N PHE A 170 17.86 8.16 15.27
CA PHE A 170 19.19 7.81 14.76
C PHE A 170 19.44 8.60 13.48
N ILE A 171 20.62 9.19 13.40
CA ILE A 171 21.11 9.89 12.21
C ILE A 171 21.07 8.90 11.03
N GLY A 172 20.39 9.26 9.93
CA GLY A 172 20.29 8.44 8.71
C GLY A 172 19.02 7.58 8.57
N PHE A 173 17.98 7.79 9.37
CA PHE A 173 16.66 7.18 9.15
C PHE A 173 15.58 8.27 9.05
N GLU A 174 14.66 8.12 8.09
CA GLU A 174 13.51 9.00 7.94
C GLU A 174 12.62 8.99 9.18
N ALA A 175 12.24 10.19 9.65
CA ALA A 175 11.46 10.35 10.86
C ALA A 175 10.06 9.74 10.69
N GLU A 176 9.65 8.93 11.65
CA GLU A 176 8.33 8.32 11.71
C GLU A 176 7.21 9.40 11.73
N GLY A 177 6.31 9.38 10.74
CA GLY A 177 5.29 10.40 10.50
C GLY A 177 3.94 10.15 11.18
N ASP A 178 3.25 11.19 11.63
CA ASP A 178 1.88 11.09 12.19
C ASP A 178 0.77 11.22 11.11
N ASN A 179 1.13 11.47 9.85
CA ASN A 179 0.16 11.78 8.79
C ASN A 179 -0.79 10.61 8.53
N CYS A 180 -0.29 9.37 8.53
CA CYS A 180 -1.14 8.17 8.39
C CYS A 180 -2.14 8.01 9.55
N VAL A 181 -1.76 8.39 10.77
CA VAL A 181 -2.67 8.34 11.94
C VAL A 181 -3.74 9.42 11.79
N LYS A 182 -3.35 10.65 11.45
CA LYS A 182 -4.28 11.77 11.22
C LYS A 182 -5.25 11.51 10.06
N ALA A 183 -4.79 10.85 9.00
CA ALA A 183 -5.61 10.42 7.87
C ALA A 183 -6.75 9.48 8.32
N LEU A 184 -6.44 8.55 9.22
CA LEU A 184 -7.43 7.62 9.78
C LEU A 184 -8.36 8.29 10.79
N GLU A 185 -7.85 9.22 11.61
CA GLU A 185 -8.64 9.98 12.58
C GLU A 185 -9.66 10.92 11.93
N ARG A 186 -9.34 11.50 10.76
CA ARG A 186 -10.20 12.48 10.06
C ARG A 186 -11.28 11.87 9.18
N ARG A 187 -11.10 10.62 8.75
CA ARG A 187 -12.12 9.85 8.02
C ARG A 187 -12.55 8.61 8.80
N PRO A 188 -13.15 8.79 9.99
CA PRO A 188 -13.75 7.67 10.71
C PRO A 188 -14.95 7.09 9.96
N GLN A 189 -15.39 7.68 8.83
CA GLN A 189 -16.43 7.12 7.97
C GLN A 189 -15.92 6.11 6.93
N LEU A 190 -14.62 6.10 6.59
CA LEU A 190 -14.00 4.93 5.92
C LEU A 190 -13.82 3.78 6.92
N LEU A 191 -13.76 4.11 8.21
CA LEU A 191 -14.01 3.16 9.29
C LEU A 191 -15.52 2.86 9.38
N ALA A 192 -16.42 3.85 9.29
CA ALA A 192 -17.86 3.71 9.53
C ALA A 192 -18.72 3.23 8.34
N ASP A 193 -18.14 2.89 7.19
CA ASP A 193 -18.81 1.92 6.34
C ASP A 193 -18.91 0.64 7.18
N GLN A 194 -20.13 0.23 7.48
CA GLN A 194 -20.56 -0.41 8.75
C GLN A 194 -19.76 -1.68 9.15
N TYR A 195 -18.97 -2.21 8.23
CA TYR A 195 -18.17 -3.42 8.34
C TYR A 195 -16.68 -3.19 8.69
N ILE A 196 -16.02 -2.13 8.21
CA ILE A 196 -14.60 -1.88 8.56
C ILE A 196 -14.48 -1.45 10.02
N SER A 197 -15.43 -0.67 10.54
CA SER A 197 -15.48 -0.27 11.96
C SER A 197 -15.70 -1.48 12.84
N GLN A 198 -16.61 -2.40 12.48
CA GLN A 198 -16.80 -3.63 13.24
C GLN A 198 -15.59 -4.54 13.17
N ALA A 199 -14.96 -4.63 12.00
CA ALA A 199 -13.77 -5.45 11.80
C ALA A 199 -12.59 -4.87 12.60
N PHE A 200 -12.43 -3.55 12.67
CA PHE A 200 -11.42 -2.88 13.49
C PHE A 200 -11.73 -2.94 15.00
N VAL A 201 -12.99 -2.83 15.40
CA VAL A 201 -13.44 -3.05 16.79
C VAL A 201 -13.19 -4.50 17.20
N THR A 202 -13.42 -5.47 16.30
CA THR A 202 -13.12 -6.88 16.52
C THR A 202 -11.60 -7.12 16.58
N LEU A 203 -10.83 -6.43 15.73
CA LEU A 203 -9.37 -6.46 15.73
C LEU A 203 -8.81 -5.98 17.08
N MET A 204 -9.38 -4.91 17.60
CA MET A 204 -8.95 -4.24 18.84
C MET A 204 -9.69 -4.75 20.08
N ASN A 205 -10.60 -5.72 19.96
CA ASN A 205 -11.40 -6.21 21.08
C ASN A 205 -10.51 -6.95 22.08
N ASN A 206 -10.52 -6.52 23.34
CA ASN A 206 -9.66 -7.02 24.41
C ASN A 206 -8.15 -6.87 24.16
N VAL A 207 -7.71 -6.15 23.13
CA VAL A 207 -6.28 -5.86 22.91
C VAL A 207 -5.88 -4.73 23.86
N GLU A 208 -5.25 -5.08 24.98
CA GLU A 208 -4.79 -4.11 25.97
C GLU A 208 -3.59 -3.29 25.41
N HIS A 209 -3.35 -2.10 25.95
CA HIS A 209 -2.19 -1.28 25.56
C HIS A 209 -0.89 -1.76 26.25
N ASN A 210 -0.52 -3.02 26.06
CA ASN A 210 0.71 -3.63 26.59
C ASN A 210 1.32 -4.67 25.63
N VAL A 211 2.60 -4.99 25.79
CA VAL A 211 3.32 -5.94 24.91
C VAL A 211 3.45 -7.32 25.57
N SER A 212 2.34 -7.85 26.09
CA SER A 212 2.34 -9.21 26.65
C SER A 212 2.21 -10.26 25.55
N LEU A 213 2.76 -11.46 25.78
CA LEU A 213 2.60 -12.61 24.86
C LEU A 213 1.11 -12.92 24.61
N THR A 214 0.30 -12.84 25.66
CA THR A 214 -1.16 -13.00 25.59
C THR A 214 -1.81 -11.96 24.69
N ASN A 215 -1.38 -10.70 24.75
CA ASN A 215 -1.91 -9.63 23.91
C ASN A 215 -1.54 -9.81 22.43
N LYS A 216 -0.33 -10.33 22.16
CA LYS A 216 0.14 -10.67 20.81
C LYS A 216 -0.65 -11.85 20.21
N ASP A 217 -0.94 -12.87 21.00
CA ASP A 217 -1.77 -14.01 20.58
C ASP A 217 -3.22 -13.59 20.34
N MET A 218 -3.75 -12.72 21.20
CA MET A 218 -5.11 -12.19 21.11
C MET A 218 -5.27 -11.28 19.88
N PHE A 219 -4.29 -10.43 19.58
CA PHE A 219 -4.27 -9.66 18.32
C PHE A 219 -4.19 -10.58 17.10
N THR A 220 -3.36 -11.62 17.14
CA THR A 220 -3.26 -12.62 16.05
C THR A 220 -4.58 -13.38 15.85
N GLN A 221 -5.28 -13.73 16.93
CA GLN A 221 -6.63 -14.30 16.86
C GLN A 221 -7.65 -13.30 16.29
N ASN A 222 -7.61 -12.06 16.73
CA ASN A 222 -8.50 -11.00 16.27
C ASN A 222 -8.25 -10.65 14.80
N LEU A 223 -7.00 -10.73 14.33
CA LEU A 223 -6.61 -10.57 12.93
C LEU A 223 -7.10 -11.74 12.06
N ASN A 224 -7.10 -12.96 12.61
CA ASN A 224 -7.73 -14.11 11.94
C ASN A 224 -9.27 -13.98 11.90
N ALA A 225 -9.89 -13.43 12.93
CA ALA A 225 -11.32 -13.12 12.95
C ALA A 225 -11.67 -12.01 11.94
N PHE A 226 -10.86 -10.96 11.88
CA PHE A 226 -10.93 -9.88 10.88
C PHE A 226 -10.83 -10.43 9.46
N ARG A 227 -9.84 -11.27 9.18
CA ARG A 227 -9.65 -11.93 7.89
C ARG A 227 -10.85 -12.80 7.48
N ARG A 228 -11.46 -13.51 8.43
CA ARG A 228 -12.66 -14.33 8.19
C ARG A 228 -13.91 -13.47 7.95
N ALA A 229 -14.08 -12.38 8.69
CA ALA A 229 -15.17 -11.43 8.50
C ALA A 229 -15.12 -10.79 7.11
N LEU A 230 -13.94 -10.34 6.67
CA LEU A 230 -13.73 -9.85 5.30
C LEU A 230 -14.02 -10.94 4.25
N SER A 231 -13.56 -12.17 4.46
CA SER A 231 -13.78 -13.28 3.52
C SER A 231 -15.26 -13.70 3.41
N SER A 232 -16.04 -13.53 4.48
CA SER A 232 -17.48 -13.80 4.55
C SER A 232 -18.28 -12.78 3.75
N LEU A 233 -17.91 -11.49 3.86
CA LEU A 233 -18.56 -10.39 3.16
C LEU A 233 -18.47 -10.52 1.64
N LEU A 234 -17.34 -11.06 1.16
CA LEU A 234 -17.05 -11.23 -0.26
C LEU A 234 -17.75 -12.43 -0.90
N LYS A 235 -18.38 -13.29 -0.08
CA LYS A 235 -19.21 -14.41 -0.54
C LYS A 235 -20.70 -14.07 -0.62
N SER A 236 -21.12 -12.90 -0.15
CA SER A 236 -22.52 -12.50 -0.28
C SER A 236 -22.75 -12.05 -1.74
N PRO A 237 -23.61 -12.73 -2.51
CA PRO A 237 -24.00 -12.19 -3.80
C PRO A 237 -24.73 -10.86 -3.56
N ILE A 238 -24.39 -9.87 -4.39
CA ILE A 238 -25.13 -8.62 -4.51
C ILE A 238 -26.60 -9.02 -4.73
N LYS A 239 -27.45 -8.80 -3.73
CA LYS A 239 -28.90 -8.83 -3.96
C LYS A 239 -29.21 -7.55 -4.71
N ASP A 240 -29.46 -7.69 -6.01
CA ASP A 240 -30.15 -6.68 -6.78
C ASP A 240 -31.52 -6.44 -6.11
N GLU A 241 -31.62 -5.38 -5.32
CA GLU A 241 -32.91 -4.75 -5.06
C GLU A 241 -33.29 -3.98 -6.33
N ILE A 242 -33.83 -4.73 -7.30
CA ILE A 242 -34.77 -4.15 -8.25
C ILE A 242 -35.96 -3.72 -7.41
N VAL A 243 -36.07 -2.42 -7.18
CA VAL A 243 -37.30 -1.78 -6.72
C VAL A 243 -38.35 -2.06 -7.79
N THR A 244 -39.15 -3.11 -7.59
CA THR A 244 -40.46 -3.22 -8.22
C THR A 244 -41.31 -2.10 -7.62
N VAL A 245 -41.38 -0.98 -8.34
CA VAL A 245 -42.49 -0.04 -8.18
C VAL A 245 -43.73 -0.81 -8.61
N GLY A 246 -44.41 -1.35 -7.60
CA GLY A 246 -45.65 -2.08 -7.78
C GLY A 246 -46.73 -1.17 -8.35
N ASP A 247 -47.58 -1.82 -9.13
CA ASP A 247 -48.95 -1.41 -9.41
C ASP A 247 -49.60 -0.69 -8.21
N MET A 248 -49.93 0.58 -8.42
CA MET A 248 -51.00 1.26 -7.72
C MET A 248 -51.84 2.03 -8.75
N MET A 249 -52.82 1.32 -9.31
CA MET A 249 -54.22 1.75 -9.48
C MET A 249 -54.47 3.19 -9.97
N ALA A 250 -54.71 3.33 -11.28
CA ALA A 250 -55.91 3.97 -11.88
C ALA A 250 -55.89 3.78 -13.40
#